data_AF-A0A832DL66-F1
#
_entry.id   AF-A0A832DL66-F1
#
_cell.length_a   1.000
_cell.length_b   1.000
_cell.length_c   1.000
_cell.angle_alpha   90.00
_cell.angle_beta   90.00
_cell.angle_gamma   90.00
#
_symmetry.space_group_name_H-M   'P 1'
#
loop_
_entity.id
_entity.type
_entity.pdbx_description
1 polymer ?
#
loop_
_entity_poly.entity_id
_entity_poly.type
_entity_poly.pdbx_seq_one_letter_code
_entity_poly.pdbx_strand_id
1 'polypeptide(L)'
;MNTLLGSAGVLVLVLAPLAHAADIDAGKAKAATVCAACHGANGVSVSDTIPNLAAQRATYLEAQLKAFKDGTRRAAGPTSPTATMAAIAAQLSLEDMANVAAYFASLPGPEKGTKSAFLPNLARTHVSFPEDYKRTFTRYHTINFPATGQVRYYYANPAALQAARDGKPLPPGSFLLAEVYAARRGADGKPVTGADGFYVPDKLLLYTAMASGSGWGKDFPEMLRNGDWNYAIFTTDKQHRPGVNQAECLGCHKPLDSTSYVFTLKQLGAAKR
;
A
#
# COMPACT_ATOMS: atom_id res chain seq x y z
N MET A 1 -16.27 -42.84 70.47
CA MET A 1 -15.32 -42.78 69.34
C MET A 1 -15.93 -41.88 68.27
N ASN A 2 -15.56 -40.60 68.22
CA ASN A 2 -15.92 -39.68 67.14
C ASN A 2 -14.62 -39.19 66.48
N THR A 3 -14.37 -39.59 65.25
CA THR A 3 -13.25 -39.13 64.41
C THR A 3 -13.69 -37.90 63.61
N LEU A 4 -13.03 -36.78 63.84
CA LEU A 4 -13.15 -35.55 63.03
C LEU A 4 -12.17 -35.63 61.86
N LEU A 5 -12.68 -35.60 60.62
CA LEU A 5 -11.88 -35.36 59.42
C LEU A 5 -11.70 -33.85 59.24
N GLY A 6 -10.45 -33.37 59.29
CA GLY A 6 -10.08 -32.01 58.90
C GLY A 6 -9.78 -31.94 57.40
N SER A 7 -10.57 -31.19 56.65
CA SER A 7 -10.32 -30.87 55.25
C SER A 7 -9.33 -29.71 55.15
N ALA A 8 -8.12 -29.98 54.66
CA ALA A 8 -7.15 -28.95 54.30
C ALA A 8 -7.57 -28.32 52.96
N GLY A 9 -8.04 -27.07 52.99
CA GLY A 9 -8.33 -26.30 51.78
C GLY A 9 -7.04 -25.80 51.12
N VAL A 10 -6.78 -26.27 49.90
CA VAL A 10 -5.70 -25.74 49.05
C VAL A 10 -6.18 -24.42 48.44
N LEU A 11 -5.57 -23.31 48.87
CA LEU A 11 -5.80 -21.99 48.29
C LEU A 11 -5.00 -21.89 46.97
N VAL A 12 -5.69 -21.98 45.84
CA VAL A 12 -5.11 -21.71 44.51
C VAL A 12 -5.05 -20.20 44.30
N LEU A 13 -3.85 -19.62 44.37
CA LEU A 13 -3.63 -18.23 43.97
C LEU A 13 -3.72 -18.13 42.44
N VAL A 14 -4.80 -17.54 41.94
CA VAL A 14 -4.94 -17.19 40.52
C VAL A 14 -4.14 -15.91 40.27
N LEU A 15 -2.95 -16.05 39.69
CA LEU A 15 -2.19 -14.93 39.13
C LEU A 15 -2.97 -14.37 37.93
N ALA A 16 -3.72 -13.29 38.14
CA ALA A 16 -4.29 -12.52 37.05
C ALA A 16 -3.14 -11.90 36.23
N PRO A 17 -3.14 -12.03 34.89
CA PRO A 17 -2.14 -11.35 34.08
C PRO A 17 -2.33 -9.84 34.25
N LEU A 18 -1.27 -9.16 34.71
CA LEU A 18 -1.23 -7.71 34.75
C LEU A 18 -1.42 -7.21 33.32
N ALA A 19 -2.52 -6.48 33.09
CA ALA A 19 -2.70 -5.72 31.86
C ALA A 19 -1.50 -4.76 31.74
N HIS A 20 -0.58 -5.06 30.83
CA HIS A 20 0.52 -4.16 30.54
C HIS A 20 -0.06 -2.90 29.92
N ALA A 21 0.18 -1.75 30.56
CA ALA A 21 -0.15 -0.47 29.97
C ALA A 21 0.60 -0.32 28.65
N ALA A 22 -0.05 0.29 27.65
CA ALA A 22 0.56 0.51 26.35
C ALA A 22 1.84 1.36 26.47
N ASP A 23 2.88 0.93 25.78
CA ASP A 23 4.17 1.62 25.72
C ASP A 23 4.16 2.64 24.58
N ILE A 24 4.14 3.92 24.94
CA ILE A 24 4.11 5.05 23.99
C ILE A 24 5.41 5.14 23.18
N ASP A 25 6.56 4.83 23.76
CA ASP A 25 7.85 4.94 23.07
C ASP A 25 8.01 3.79 22.07
N ALA A 26 7.61 2.57 22.44
CA ALA A 26 7.48 1.46 21.50
C ALA A 26 6.48 1.79 20.38
N GLY A 27 5.35 2.43 20.73
CA GLY A 27 4.35 2.91 19.78
C GLY A 27 4.90 3.92 18.78
N LYS A 28 5.68 4.90 19.26
CA LYS A 28 6.36 5.90 18.42
C LYS A 28 7.35 5.25 17.47
N ALA A 29 8.18 4.33 17.97
CA ALA A 29 9.15 3.60 17.17
C ALA A 29 8.46 2.79 16.06
N LYS A 30 7.39 2.06 16.41
CA LYS A 30 6.59 1.29 15.44
C LYS A 30 5.90 2.22 14.43
N ALA A 31 5.31 3.33 14.86
CA ALA A 31 4.64 4.29 14.00
C ALA A 31 5.59 4.88 12.93
N ALA A 32 6.85 5.12 13.29
CA ALA A 32 7.87 5.59 12.37
C ALA A 32 8.20 4.61 11.23
N THR A 33 7.94 3.31 11.42
CA THR A 33 8.25 2.28 10.41
C THR A 33 7.23 2.22 9.27
N VAL A 34 5.96 2.60 9.48
CA VAL A 34 4.95 2.47 8.42
C VAL A 34 3.82 3.47 8.50
N CYS A 35 3.37 3.82 9.70
CA CYS A 35 2.21 4.68 9.88
C CYS A 35 2.53 6.09 9.41
N ALA A 36 3.72 6.59 9.74
CA ALA A 36 4.19 7.92 9.38
C ALA A 36 4.27 8.16 7.87
N ALA A 37 4.41 7.10 7.07
CA ALA A 37 4.47 7.17 5.61
C ALA A 37 3.20 7.77 4.99
N CYS A 38 2.04 7.53 5.61
CA CYS A 38 0.73 7.95 5.14
C CYS A 38 0.04 8.90 6.12
N HIS A 39 0.15 8.64 7.42
CA HIS A 39 -0.52 9.41 8.47
C HIS A 39 0.35 10.51 9.08
N GLY A 40 1.59 10.68 8.62
CA GLY A 40 2.56 11.64 9.15
C GLY A 40 3.20 11.20 10.47
N ALA A 41 4.43 11.67 10.71
CA ALA A 41 5.20 11.30 11.91
C ALA A 41 4.52 11.73 13.23
N ASN A 42 3.76 12.82 13.17
CA ASN A 42 2.96 13.36 14.26
C ASN A 42 1.47 12.99 14.15
N GLY A 43 1.08 12.05 13.30
CA GLY A 43 -0.32 11.65 13.11
C GLY A 43 -1.18 12.69 12.35
N VAL A 44 -0.57 13.73 11.79
CA VAL A 44 -1.21 14.65 10.83
C VAL A 44 -0.90 14.15 9.42
N SER A 45 -1.94 13.78 8.69
CA SER A 45 -1.87 13.15 7.37
C SER A 45 -1.13 13.99 6.34
N VAL A 46 -0.52 13.31 5.38
CA VAL A 46 0.14 13.92 4.21
C VAL A 46 -0.85 14.21 3.06
N SER A 47 -2.10 13.73 3.16
CA SER A 47 -3.14 13.82 2.12
C SER A 47 -4.55 13.97 2.72
N ASP A 48 -5.47 14.62 2.00
CA ASP A 48 -6.87 14.75 2.42
C ASP A 48 -7.65 13.42 2.37
N THR A 49 -7.14 12.44 1.61
CA THR A 49 -7.77 11.12 1.46
C THR A 49 -7.34 10.12 2.53
N ILE A 50 -6.33 10.46 3.33
CA ILE A 50 -5.81 9.63 4.42
C ILE A 50 -6.19 10.32 5.75
N PRO A 51 -6.80 9.62 6.72
CA PRO A 51 -7.26 10.25 7.95
C PRO A 51 -6.09 10.62 8.88
N ASN A 52 -6.27 11.70 9.65
CA ASN A 52 -5.41 12.02 10.78
C ASN A 52 -5.58 10.97 11.90
N LEU A 53 -4.48 10.64 12.56
CA LEU A 53 -4.46 9.76 13.74
C LEU A 53 -4.22 10.54 15.04
N ALA A 54 -3.58 11.71 14.96
CA ALA A 54 -3.28 12.53 16.13
C ALA A 54 -4.53 12.92 16.91
N ALA A 55 -4.46 12.88 18.25
CA ALA A 55 -5.55 13.15 19.19
C ALA A 55 -6.80 12.25 19.04
N GLN A 56 -6.74 11.19 18.23
CA GLN A 56 -7.82 10.21 18.19
C GLN A 56 -7.78 9.34 19.45
N ARG A 57 -8.95 8.85 19.89
CA ARG A 57 -9.05 8.00 21.08
C ARG A 57 -8.26 6.70 20.87
N ALA A 58 -7.37 6.37 21.82
CA ALA A 58 -6.56 5.15 21.75
C ALA A 58 -7.43 3.89 21.55
N THR A 59 -8.52 3.76 22.30
CA THR A 59 -9.47 2.63 22.19
C THR A 59 -10.10 2.53 20.80
N TYR A 60 -10.37 3.67 20.15
CA TYR A 60 -10.89 3.69 18.79
C TYR A 60 -9.82 3.22 17.80
N LEU A 61 -8.61 3.78 17.86
CA LEU A 61 -7.51 3.41 16.98
C LEU A 61 -7.18 1.93 17.07
N GLU A 62 -7.04 1.41 18.28
CA GLU A 62 -6.77 0.00 18.53
C GLU A 62 -7.90 -0.89 17.99
N ALA A 63 -9.17 -0.53 18.23
CA ALA A 63 -10.31 -1.26 17.69
C ALA A 63 -10.35 -1.27 16.16
N GLN A 64 -9.99 -0.15 15.51
CA GLN A 64 -9.90 -0.12 14.05
C GLN A 64 -8.79 -1.02 13.52
N LEU A 65 -7.60 -1.01 14.14
CA LEU A 65 -6.50 -1.88 13.74
C LEU A 65 -6.86 -3.36 13.89
N LYS A 66 -7.53 -3.74 14.99
CA LYS A 66 -8.07 -5.09 15.18
C LYS A 66 -9.09 -5.44 14.10
N ALA A 67 -10.03 -4.53 13.83
CA ALA A 67 -11.07 -4.74 12.82
C ALA A 67 -10.52 -4.87 11.39
N PHE A 68 -9.41 -4.18 11.08
CA PHE A 68 -8.69 -4.35 9.82
C PHE A 68 -7.99 -5.71 9.75
N LYS A 69 -7.36 -6.16 10.85
CA LYS A 69 -6.64 -7.44 10.92
C LYS A 69 -7.56 -8.64 10.86
N ASP A 70 -8.70 -8.60 11.54
CA ASP A 70 -9.68 -9.69 11.59
C ASP A 70 -10.70 -9.66 10.42
N GLY A 71 -10.67 -8.61 9.60
CA GLY A 71 -11.53 -8.46 8.43
C GLY A 71 -12.97 -8.08 8.74
N THR A 72 -13.33 -7.75 9.99
CA THR A 72 -14.65 -7.20 10.34
C THR A 72 -14.86 -5.83 9.70
N ARG A 73 -13.79 -5.06 9.48
CA ARG A 73 -13.79 -3.88 8.62
C ARG A 73 -13.40 -4.26 7.18
N ARG A 74 -14.41 -4.62 6.38
CA ARG A 74 -14.25 -5.18 5.04
C ARG A 74 -13.79 -4.16 4.00
N ALA A 75 -12.84 -4.58 3.15
CA ALA A 75 -12.41 -3.82 1.99
C ALA A 75 -13.48 -3.82 0.89
N ALA A 76 -13.69 -2.66 0.25
CA ALA A 76 -14.57 -2.55 -0.91
C ALA A 76 -13.96 -3.18 -2.18
N GLY A 77 -12.66 -3.47 -2.15
CA GLY A 77 -11.90 -4.11 -3.22
C GLY A 77 -10.42 -4.18 -2.88
N PRO A 78 -9.63 -4.94 -3.66
CA PRO A 78 -8.21 -5.20 -3.38
C PRO A 78 -7.33 -3.95 -3.45
N THR A 79 -7.79 -2.88 -4.10
CA THR A 79 -7.09 -1.59 -4.24
C THR A 79 -7.69 -0.48 -3.37
N SER A 80 -8.62 -0.82 -2.47
CA SER A 80 -9.25 0.19 -1.59
C SER A 80 -8.32 0.60 -0.43
N PRO A 81 -8.44 1.82 0.12
CA PRO A 81 -7.67 2.23 1.31
C PRO A 81 -7.81 1.28 2.50
N THR A 82 -8.99 0.65 2.66
CA THR A 82 -9.22 -0.39 3.67
C THR A 82 -8.35 -1.62 3.44
N ALA A 83 -8.15 -2.07 2.19
CA ALA A 83 -7.28 -3.19 1.88
C ALA A 83 -5.82 -2.88 2.23
N THR A 84 -5.36 -1.65 1.97
CA THR A 84 -4.03 -1.18 2.38
C THR A 84 -3.88 -1.23 3.90
N MET A 85 -4.85 -0.69 4.66
CA MET A 85 -4.78 -0.74 6.13
C MET A 85 -4.88 -2.15 6.69
N ALA A 86 -5.65 -3.04 6.08
CA ALA A 86 -5.70 -4.46 6.45
C ALA A 86 -4.33 -5.14 6.28
N ALA A 87 -3.60 -4.85 5.20
CA ALA A 87 -2.26 -5.38 4.96
C ALA A 87 -1.23 -4.86 5.97
N ILE A 88 -1.36 -3.60 6.41
CA ILE A 88 -0.52 -3.05 7.48
C ILE A 88 -0.88 -3.70 8.82
N ALA A 89 -2.17 -3.74 9.18
CA ALA A 89 -2.65 -4.31 10.43
C ALA A 89 -2.33 -5.80 10.59
N ALA A 90 -2.30 -6.55 9.48
CA ALA A 90 -1.91 -7.96 9.46
C ALA A 90 -0.49 -8.18 10.02
N GLN A 91 0.42 -7.22 9.82
CA GLN A 91 1.82 -7.28 10.27
C GLN A 91 2.02 -6.88 11.74
N LEU A 92 1.01 -6.30 12.40
CA LEU A 92 1.11 -5.84 13.78
C LEU A 92 0.70 -6.93 14.77
N SER A 93 1.42 -7.04 15.89
CA SER A 93 0.93 -7.77 17.07
C SER A 93 -0.19 -6.98 17.77
N LEU A 94 -0.96 -7.63 18.65
CA LEU A 94 -1.98 -6.92 19.45
C LEU A 94 -1.34 -5.85 20.34
N GLU A 95 -0.15 -6.11 20.85
CA GLU A 95 0.65 -5.17 21.62
C GLU A 95 1.12 -3.98 20.77
N ASP A 96 1.62 -4.23 19.56
CA ASP A 96 1.97 -3.17 18.60
C ASP A 96 0.77 -2.25 18.35
N MET A 97 -0.44 -2.83 18.18
CA MET A 97 -1.67 -2.06 17.97
C MET A 97 -2.03 -1.17 19.15
N ALA A 98 -1.93 -1.69 20.38
CA ALA A 98 -2.16 -0.91 21.59
C ALA A 98 -1.13 0.22 21.74
N ASN A 99 0.14 -0.08 21.50
CA ASN A 99 1.25 0.86 21.60
C ASN A 99 1.14 2.00 20.58
N VAL A 100 0.91 1.71 19.29
CA VAL A 100 0.73 2.77 18.28
C VAL A 100 -0.53 3.60 18.51
N ALA A 101 -1.61 2.98 19.00
CA ALA A 101 -2.84 3.68 19.35
C ALA A 101 -2.63 4.66 20.51
N ALA A 102 -1.92 4.22 21.56
CA ALA A 102 -1.55 5.07 22.69
C ALA A 102 -0.62 6.22 22.25
N TYR A 103 0.36 5.93 21.40
CA TYR A 103 1.24 6.96 20.84
C TYR A 103 0.45 8.06 20.12
N PHE A 104 -0.34 7.73 19.09
CA PHE A 104 -1.06 8.74 18.32
C PHE A 104 -2.13 9.48 19.15
N ALA A 105 -2.74 8.81 20.13
CA ALA A 105 -3.69 9.43 21.05
C ALA A 105 -3.04 10.47 21.97
N SER A 106 -1.74 10.33 22.28
CA SER A 106 -1.01 11.28 23.12
C SER A 106 -0.55 12.53 22.38
N LEU A 107 -0.64 12.56 21.05
CA LEU A 107 -0.24 13.70 20.22
C LEU A 107 -1.31 14.79 20.18
N PRO A 108 -0.91 16.07 20.03
CA PRO A 108 -1.87 17.16 19.85
C PRO A 108 -2.64 17.00 18.54
N GLY A 109 -3.89 17.47 18.54
CA GLY A 109 -4.73 17.43 17.35
C GLY A 109 -4.17 18.31 16.22
N PRO A 110 -4.49 18.01 14.95
CA PRO A 110 -4.06 18.80 13.81
C PRO A 110 -4.68 20.20 13.85
N GLU A 111 -3.90 21.21 13.49
CA GLU A 111 -4.45 22.49 13.07
C GLU A 111 -5.27 22.32 11.77
N LYS A 112 -6.32 23.12 11.63
CA LYS A 112 -7.25 22.98 10.51
C LYS A 112 -6.54 23.26 9.18
N GLY A 113 -6.56 22.27 8.28
CA GLY A 113 -5.99 22.38 6.94
C GLY A 113 -4.50 22.07 6.85
N THR A 114 -3.86 21.71 7.96
CA THR A 114 -2.43 21.37 7.98
C THR A 114 -2.19 19.95 7.46
N LYS A 115 -1.12 19.79 6.66
CA LYS A 115 -0.64 18.50 6.15
C LYS A 115 0.82 18.32 6.51
N SER A 116 1.21 17.10 6.86
CA SER A 116 2.63 16.76 7.04
C SER A 116 3.36 16.67 5.71
N ALA A 117 4.65 17.01 5.73
CA ALA A 117 5.54 16.69 4.62
C ALA A 117 5.72 15.17 4.49
N PHE A 118 6.01 14.70 3.27
CA PHE A 118 6.38 13.30 3.04
C PHE A 118 7.72 12.97 3.69
N LEU A 119 7.90 11.70 4.07
CA LEU A 119 9.22 11.22 4.47
C LEU A 119 10.19 11.32 3.27
N PRO A 120 11.40 11.91 3.42
CA PRO A 120 12.29 12.17 2.29
C PRO A 120 12.66 10.93 1.45
N ASN A 121 12.78 9.77 2.09
CA ASN A 121 13.06 8.50 1.44
C ASN A 121 11.88 7.97 0.61
N LEU A 122 10.64 8.38 0.91
CA LEU A 122 9.44 8.00 0.17
C LEU A 122 9.11 8.97 -0.98
N ALA A 123 9.67 10.19 -0.95
CA ALA A 123 9.49 11.19 -2.00
C ALA A 123 10.46 11.02 -3.19
N ARG A 124 11.53 10.23 -3.02
CA ARG A 124 12.51 9.93 -4.07
C ARG A 124 12.26 8.54 -4.62
N THR A 125 12.52 8.34 -5.91
CA THR A 125 12.41 7.05 -6.60
C THR A 125 13.63 6.83 -7.49
N HIS A 126 14.06 5.58 -7.61
CA HIS A 126 15.14 5.18 -8.53
C HIS A 126 14.66 4.95 -9.98
N VAL A 127 13.34 4.96 -10.21
CA VAL A 127 12.76 4.65 -11.52
C VAL A 127 12.88 5.85 -12.45
N SER A 128 13.76 5.80 -13.45
CA SER A 128 13.79 6.79 -14.53
C SER A 128 12.81 6.43 -15.66
N PHE A 129 12.38 7.43 -16.43
CA PHE A 129 11.51 7.19 -17.59
C PHE A 129 12.27 6.35 -18.65
N PRO A 130 11.67 5.27 -19.19
CA PRO A 130 12.33 4.42 -20.17
C PRO A 130 12.19 5.01 -21.58
N GLU A 131 13.08 5.93 -21.97
CA GLU A 131 13.12 6.43 -23.35
C GLU A 131 13.24 5.25 -24.33
N ASP A 132 12.38 5.20 -25.36
CA ASP A 132 12.21 4.10 -26.32
C ASP A 132 11.41 2.85 -25.89
N TYR A 133 10.70 2.85 -24.76
CA TYR A 133 9.83 1.72 -24.38
C TYR A 133 8.84 1.30 -25.48
N LYS A 134 8.40 2.22 -26.35
CA LYS A 134 7.52 1.88 -27.48
C LYS A 134 8.15 0.90 -28.48
N ARG A 135 9.47 0.87 -28.58
CA ARG A 135 10.24 -0.04 -29.42
C ARG A 135 10.76 -1.25 -28.65
N THR A 136 11.11 -1.05 -27.37
CA THR A 136 11.82 -2.06 -26.58
C THR A 136 10.92 -2.87 -25.64
N PHE A 137 9.72 -2.37 -25.31
CA PHE A 137 8.78 -3.04 -24.42
C PHE A 137 7.60 -3.61 -25.20
N THR A 138 7.02 -4.67 -24.66
CA THR A 138 5.81 -5.29 -25.23
C THR A 138 4.58 -4.75 -24.51
N ARG A 139 3.60 -4.22 -25.28
CA ARG A 139 2.27 -3.96 -24.72
C ARG A 139 1.58 -5.29 -24.47
N TYR A 140 1.34 -5.62 -23.21
CA TYR A 140 0.86 -6.95 -22.82
C TYR A 140 -0.57 -6.95 -22.27
N HIS A 141 -1.10 -5.80 -21.85
CA HIS A 141 -2.43 -5.74 -21.26
C HIS A 141 -3.09 -4.36 -21.43
N THR A 142 -4.41 -4.35 -21.47
CA THR A 142 -5.26 -3.15 -21.50
C THR A 142 -6.31 -3.30 -20.41
N ILE A 143 -6.58 -2.23 -19.65
CA ILE A 143 -7.60 -2.21 -18.60
C ILE A 143 -8.44 -0.94 -18.71
N ASN A 144 -9.77 -1.10 -18.68
CA ASN A 144 -10.71 -0.01 -18.46
C ASN A 144 -10.82 0.28 -16.96
N PHE A 145 -10.83 1.55 -16.58
CA PHE A 145 -11.09 2.05 -15.23
C PHE A 145 -12.39 2.87 -15.25
N PRO A 146 -13.57 2.22 -15.08
CA PRO A 146 -14.86 2.89 -15.21
C PRO A 146 -15.04 4.06 -14.23
N ALA A 147 -14.58 3.89 -12.98
CA ALA A 147 -14.74 4.89 -11.92
C ALA A 147 -14.09 6.25 -12.27
N THR A 148 -13.02 6.24 -13.07
CA THR A 148 -12.30 7.46 -13.49
C THR A 148 -12.49 7.77 -14.97
N GLY A 149 -13.22 6.92 -15.71
CA GLY A 149 -13.36 7.04 -17.16
C GLY A 149 -12.00 6.99 -17.88
N GLN A 150 -11.11 6.11 -17.44
CA GLN A 150 -9.76 5.96 -18.02
C GLN A 150 -9.60 4.61 -18.71
N VAL A 151 -8.66 4.55 -19.66
CA VAL A 151 -8.10 3.29 -20.19
C VAL A 151 -6.60 3.32 -20.02
N ARG A 152 -6.03 2.16 -19.67
CA ARG A 152 -4.59 2.03 -19.44
C ARG A 152 -3.98 0.97 -20.33
N TYR A 153 -2.84 1.29 -20.91
CA TYR A 153 -2.03 0.37 -21.72
C TYR A 153 -0.78 0.00 -20.96
N TYR A 154 -0.62 -1.29 -20.68
CA TYR A 154 0.49 -1.81 -19.88
C TYR A 154 1.58 -2.40 -20.78
N TYR A 155 2.81 -2.02 -20.47
CA TYR A 155 4.04 -2.36 -21.16
C TYR A 155 5.01 -3.01 -20.17
N ALA A 156 5.79 -3.96 -20.65
CA ALA A 156 6.85 -4.58 -19.86
C ALA A 156 8.12 -4.75 -20.70
N ASN A 157 9.27 -4.60 -20.05
CA ASN A 157 10.55 -4.87 -20.68
C ASN A 157 10.77 -6.38 -20.89
N PRO A 158 11.72 -6.79 -21.75
CA PRO A 158 11.96 -8.20 -22.05
C PRO A 158 12.29 -9.05 -20.83
N ALA A 159 13.01 -8.50 -19.85
CA ALA A 159 13.38 -9.21 -18.62
C ALA A 159 12.13 -9.61 -17.82
N ALA A 160 11.22 -8.67 -17.56
CA ALA A 160 9.97 -8.93 -16.86
C ALA A 160 9.07 -9.90 -17.63
N LEU A 161 8.95 -9.69 -18.95
CA LEU A 161 8.11 -10.51 -19.82
C LEU A 161 8.58 -11.97 -19.87
N GLN A 162 9.89 -12.20 -20.01
CA GLN A 162 10.45 -13.55 -20.05
C GLN A 162 10.31 -14.26 -18.71
N ALA A 163 10.61 -13.60 -17.60
CA ALA A 163 10.48 -14.19 -16.27
C ALA A 163 9.03 -14.59 -15.97
N ALA A 164 8.05 -13.75 -16.31
CA ALA A 164 6.64 -14.05 -16.13
C ALA A 164 6.18 -15.25 -16.98
N ARG A 165 6.65 -15.37 -18.22
CA ARG A 165 6.36 -16.51 -19.12
C ARG A 165 6.94 -17.83 -18.60
N ASP A 166 8.10 -17.75 -17.96
CA ASP A 166 8.74 -18.90 -17.31
C ASP A 166 8.06 -19.29 -15.99
N GLY A 167 7.05 -18.53 -15.53
CA GLY A 167 6.43 -18.72 -14.22
C GLY A 167 7.37 -18.38 -13.05
N LYS A 168 8.41 -17.57 -13.29
CA LYS A 168 9.40 -17.18 -12.29
C LYS A 168 9.03 -15.82 -11.66
N PRO A 169 9.46 -15.56 -10.41
CA PRO A 169 9.46 -14.22 -9.86
C PRO A 169 10.18 -13.23 -10.78
N LEU A 170 9.71 -11.99 -10.83
CA LEU A 170 10.33 -10.95 -11.66
C LEU A 170 11.68 -10.52 -11.06
N PRO A 171 12.79 -10.61 -11.82
CA PRO A 171 14.12 -10.31 -11.31
C PRO A 171 14.39 -8.79 -11.21
N PRO A 172 15.41 -8.35 -10.45
CA PRO A 172 15.96 -7.00 -10.56
C PRO A 172 16.25 -6.63 -12.01
N GLY A 173 15.94 -5.39 -12.39
CA GLY A 173 15.94 -4.92 -13.78
C GLY A 173 14.59 -5.10 -14.49
N SER A 174 13.60 -5.73 -13.85
CA SER A 174 12.22 -5.76 -14.37
C SER A 174 11.62 -4.37 -14.36
N PHE A 175 10.96 -4.00 -15.47
CA PHE A 175 10.29 -2.71 -15.61
C PHE A 175 8.89 -2.91 -16.20
N LEU A 176 7.89 -2.36 -15.52
CA LEU A 176 6.52 -2.24 -16.00
C LEU A 176 6.14 -0.76 -16.11
N LEU A 177 5.56 -0.37 -17.24
CA LEU A 177 5.06 0.96 -17.51
C LEU A 177 3.59 0.87 -17.90
N ALA A 178 2.76 1.80 -17.46
CA ALA A 178 1.43 1.98 -17.98
C ALA A 178 1.23 3.41 -18.47
N GLU A 179 0.68 3.54 -19.67
CA GLU A 179 0.11 4.78 -20.15
C GLU A 179 -1.30 4.92 -19.62
N VAL A 180 -1.67 6.10 -19.12
CA VAL A 180 -3.02 6.37 -18.60
C VAL A 180 -3.69 7.40 -19.48
N TYR A 181 -4.75 7.00 -20.18
CA TYR A 181 -5.54 7.88 -21.04
C TYR A 181 -6.89 8.18 -20.41
N ALA A 182 -7.37 9.40 -20.59
CA ALA A 182 -8.80 9.69 -20.54
C ALA A 182 -9.49 8.98 -21.71
N ALA A 183 -10.64 8.36 -21.43
CA ALA A 183 -11.47 7.80 -22.48
C ALA A 183 -12.22 8.91 -23.22
N ARG A 184 -12.34 8.76 -24.55
CA ARG A 184 -13.21 9.58 -25.38
C ARG A 184 -14.64 9.52 -24.85
N ARG A 185 -15.30 10.67 -24.77
CA ARG A 185 -16.68 10.79 -24.29
C ARG A 185 -17.67 10.79 -25.45
N GLY A 186 -18.76 10.05 -25.32
CA GLY A 186 -19.90 10.10 -26.24
C GLY A 186 -20.76 11.34 -25.98
N ALA A 187 -21.80 11.52 -26.81
CA ALA A 187 -22.78 12.60 -26.62
C ALA A 187 -23.54 12.50 -25.28
N ASP A 188 -23.61 11.29 -24.70
CA ASP A 188 -24.20 11.01 -23.38
C ASP A 188 -23.24 11.20 -22.20
N GLY A 189 -22.01 11.69 -22.46
CA GLY A 189 -20.98 11.88 -21.44
C GLY A 189 -20.35 10.58 -20.93
N LYS A 190 -20.66 9.41 -21.50
CA LYS A 190 -20.05 8.13 -21.10
C LYS A 190 -18.80 7.83 -21.92
N PRO A 191 -17.85 7.05 -21.38
CA PRO A 191 -16.72 6.54 -22.15
C PRO A 191 -17.20 5.76 -23.38
N VAL A 192 -16.65 6.05 -24.55
CA VAL A 192 -16.93 5.28 -25.77
C VAL A 192 -16.10 4.00 -25.76
N THR A 193 -16.75 2.86 -25.91
CA THR A 193 -16.10 1.55 -26.01
C THR A 193 -15.87 1.20 -27.48
N GLY A 194 -14.64 0.79 -27.82
CA GLY A 194 -14.27 0.29 -29.13
C GLY A 194 -14.77 -1.14 -29.38
N ALA A 195 -14.58 -1.62 -30.61
CA ALA A 195 -14.98 -2.98 -31.00
C ALA A 195 -14.19 -4.08 -30.26
N ASP A 196 -13.02 -3.73 -29.68
CA ASP A 196 -12.18 -4.59 -28.86
C ASP A 196 -12.64 -4.69 -27.39
N GLY A 197 -13.73 -4.01 -27.03
CA GLY A 197 -14.28 -3.98 -25.67
C GLY A 197 -13.56 -3.02 -24.71
N PHE A 198 -12.53 -2.30 -25.18
CA PHE A 198 -11.81 -1.30 -24.38
C PHE A 198 -12.30 0.11 -24.69
N TYR A 199 -12.14 1.04 -23.74
CA TYR A 199 -12.47 2.43 -24.04
C TYR A 199 -11.52 2.98 -25.11
N VAL A 200 -12.08 3.78 -26.01
CA VAL A 200 -11.31 4.49 -27.02
C VAL A 200 -10.51 5.59 -26.33
N PRO A 201 -9.16 5.60 -26.41
CA PRO A 201 -8.35 6.62 -25.77
C PRO A 201 -8.56 7.97 -26.48
N ASP A 202 -8.46 9.05 -25.71
CA ASP A 202 -8.54 10.42 -26.24
C ASP A 202 -7.26 11.20 -25.87
N LYS A 203 -7.10 11.50 -24.58
CA LYS A 203 -5.99 12.30 -24.07
C LYS A 203 -5.11 11.49 -23.13
N LEU A 204 -3.80 11.42 -23.41
CA LEU A 204 -2.83 10.91 -22.45
C LEU A 204 -2.78 11.84 -21.23
N LEU A 205 -2.91 11.27 -20.03
CA LEU A 205 -2.93 12.01 -18.77
C LEU A 205 -1.59 11.95 -18.05
N LEU A 206 -0.98 10.77 -17.99
CA LEU A 206 0.27 10.50 -17.28
C LEU A 206 0.78 9.09 -17.62
N TYR A 207 1.96 8.78 -17.12
CA TYR A 207 2.49 7.43 -17.05
C TYR A 207 2.61 6.98 -15.59
N THR A 208 2.39 5.70 -15.32
CA THR A 208 2.75 5.07 -14.05
C THR A 208 3.78 3.99 -14.31
N ALA A 209 4.81 3.88 -13.49
CA ALA A 209 5.84 2.87 -13.63
C ALA A 209 6.12 2.17 -12.30
N MET A 210 6.53 0.92 -12.41
CA MET A 210 7.24 0.23 -11.34
C MET A 210 8.44 -0.49 -11.93
N ALA A 211 9.57 -0.40 -11.25
CA ALA A 211 10.79 -1.10 -11.64
C ALA A 211 11.52 -1.59 -10.40
N SER A 212 12.31 -2.65 -10.57
CA SER A 212 13.15 -3.20 -9.51
C SER A 212 14.62 -3.04 -9.86
N GLY A 213 15.45 -2.81 -8.85
CA GLY A 213 16.90 -2.75 -8.98
C GLY A 213 17.57 -3.23 -7.70
N SER A 214 18.68 -3.95 -7.85
CA SER A 214 19.33 -4.62 -6.72
C SER A 214 19.64 -3.64 -5.59
N GLY A 215 19.08 -3.91 -4.41
CA GLY A 215 19.28 -3.10 -3.20
C GLY A 215 18.45 -1.83 -3.10
N TRP A 216 17.61 -1.49 -4.08
CA TRP A 216 16.76 -0.29 -4.05
C TRP A 216 15.74 -0.33 -2.91
N GLY A 217 15.38 -1.52 -2.41
CA GLY A 217 14.45 -1.66 -1.29
C GLY A 217 14.98 -1.12 0.04
N LYS A 218 16.30 -0.99 0.19
CA LYS A 218 16.96 -0.55 1.43
C LYS A 218 16.55 0.86 1.86
N ASP A 219 16.06 1.67 0.92
CA ASP A 219 15.56 3.02 1.19
C ASP A 219 14.22 3.02 1.93
N PHE A 220 13.49 1.90 1.93
CA PHE A 220 12.18 1.80 2.54
C PHE A 220 12.21 1.04 3.87
N PRO A 221 11.38 1.45 4.85
CA PRO A 221 11.14 0.65 6.04
C PRO A 221 10.63 -0.75 5.71
N GLU A 222 11.04 -1.75 6.48
CA GLU A 222 10.75 -3.16 6.23
C GLU A 222 9.26 -3.47 6.07
N MET A 223 8.42 -2.93 6.96
CA MET A 223 6.96 -3.15 6.94
C MET A 223 6.26 -2.58 5.69
N LEU A 224 6.87 -1.59 5.04
CA LEU A 224 6.35 -0.98 3.81
C LEU A 224 7.06 -1.50 2.54
N ARG A 225 8.24 -2.09 2.68
CA ARG A 225 9.10 -2.49 1.56
C ARG A 225 8.45 -3.59 0.71
N ASN A 226 8.48 -3.39 -0.61
CA ASN A 226 8.07 -4.37 -1.61
C ASN A 226 9.29 -4.99 -2.28
N GLY A 227 10.14 -5.70 -1.51
CA GLY A 227 11.47 -6.11 -1.98
C GLY A 227 12.26 -4.92 -2.52
N ASP A 228 12.78 -5.04 -3.74
CA ASP A 228 13.57 -4.01 -4.42
C ASP A 228 12.76 -3.14 -5.40
N TRP A 229 11.43 -3.17 -5.30
CA TRP A 229 10.55 -2.39 -6.18
C TRP A 229 10.46 -0.92 -5.77
N ASN A 230 10.61 -0.05 -6.77
CA ASN A 230 10.29 1.37 -6.69
C ASN A 230 9.17 1.70 -7.68
N TYR A 231 8.48 2.79 -7.41
CA TYR A 231 7.32 3.27 -8.15
C TYR A 231 7.54 4.72 -8.58
N ALA A 232 6.99 5.08 -9.73
CA ALA A 232 7.01 6.45 -10.22
C ALA A 232 5.72 6.79 -10.96
N ILE A 233 5.39 8.07 -10.94
CA ILE A 233 4.41 8.66 -11.86
C ILE A 233 5.16 9.70 -12.67
N PHE A 234 4.98 9.66 -13.97
CA PHE A 234 5.53 10.65 -14.89
C PHE A 234 4.43 11.48 -15.52
N THR A 235 4.70 12.76 -15.71
CA THR A 235 3.88 13.68 -16.51
C THR A 235 3.98 13.33 -18.01
N THR A 236 3.17 13.98 -18.84
CA THR A 236 3.13 13.71 -20.29
C THR A 236 4.40 14.14 -21.02
N ASP A 237 5.20 15.02 -20.42
CA ASP A 237 6.56 15.40 -20.83
C ASP A 237 7.64 14.43 -20.30
N LYS A 238 7.21 13.30 -19.71
CA LYS A 238 8.06 12.21 -19.19
C LYS A 238 8.92 12.57 -17.99
N GLN A 239 8.66 13.71 -17.35
CA GLN A 239 9.32 14.08 -16.09
C GLN A 239 8.63 13.46 -14.88
N HIS A 240 9.35 13.34 -13.76
CA HIS A 240 8.73 12.93 -12.51
C HIS A 240 7.61 13.88 -12.12
N ARG A 241 6.43 13.34 -11.79
CA ARG A 241 5.32 14.15 -11.31
C ARG A 241 5.66 14.72 -9.93
N PRO A 242 5.65 16.06 -9.75
CA PRO A 242 5.90 16.66 -8.45
C PRO A 242 4.85 16.24 -7.40
N GLY A 243 5.28 16.14 -6.14
CA GLY A 243 4.38 15.83 -5.01
C GLY A 243 3.91 14.39 -4.93
N VAL A 244 4.50 13.47 -5.70
CA VAL A 244 4.21 12.03 -5.60
C VAL A 244 5.14 11.41 -4.56
N ASN A 245 4.55 10.64 -3.64
CA ASN A 245 5.27 9.78 -2.71
C ASN A 245 5.01 8.31 -3.05
N GLN A 246 5.95 7.43 -2.70
CA GLN A 246 5.85 6.00 -2.98
C GLN A 246 5.02 5.23 -1.94
N ALA A 247 4.59 5.85 -0.83
CA ALA A 247 3.95 5.16 0.28
C ALA A 247 2.64 4.47 -0.14
N GLU A 248 1.79 5.19 -0.89
CA GLU A 248 0.54 4.64 -1.39
C GLU A 248 0.76 3.49 -2.36
N CYS A 249 1.76 3.62 -3.26
CA CYS A 249 2.13 2.56 -4.19
C CYS A 249 2.65 1.32 -3.45
N LEU A 250 3.58 1.52 -2.52
CA LEU A 250 4.16 0.46 -1.70
C LEU A 250 3.05 -0.27 -0.91
N GLY A 251 2.20 0.47 -0.20
CA GLY A 251 1.12 -0.09 0.60
C GLY A 251 0.05 -0.81 -0.23
N CYS A 252 -0.32 -0.29 -1.40
CA CYS A 252 -1.29 -0.93 -2.30
C CYS A 252 -0.73 -2.23 -2.91
N HIS A 253 0.56 -2.26 -3.23
CA HIS A 253 1.21 -3.42 -3.83
C HIS A 253 1.74 -4.43 -2.79
N LYS A 254 1.88 -4.06 -1.51
CA LYS A 254 2.39 -4.93 -0.43
C LYS A 254 1.69 -6.29 -0.32
N PRO A 255 0.35 -6.42 -0.46
CA PRO A 255 -0.34 -7.71 -0.37
C PRO A 255 -0.02 -8.70 -1.50
N LEU A 256 0.72 -8.26 -2.52
CA LEU A 256 1.00 -9.02 -3.74
C LEU A 256 2.39 -9.66 -3.75
N ASP A 257 2.99 -9.87 -2.58
CA ASP A 257 4.34 -10.44 -2.41
C ASP A 257 4.56 -11.75 -3.21
N SER A 258 3.58 -12.65 -3.20
CA SER A 258 3.54 -13.91 -3.95
C SER A 258 3.47 -13.73 -5.48
N THR A 259 3.18 -12.52 -5.96
CA THR A 259 3.06 -12.18 -7.39
C THR A 259 4.07 -11.11 -7.81
N SER A 260 5.25 -11.10 -7.16
CA SER A 260 6.30 -10.08 -7.41
C SER A 260 5.77 -8.66 -7.27
N TYR A 261 4.77 -8.45 -6.41
CA TYR A 261 4.09 -7.18 -6.20
C TYR A 261 3.33 -6.66 -7.44
N VAL A 262 2.97 -7.50 -8.42
CA VAL A 262 2.35 -7.07 -9.69
C VAL A 262 0.93 -7.62 -9.84
N PHE A 263 -0.08 -6.74 -9.85
CA PHE A 263 -1.49 -7.11 -10.04
C PHE A 263 -1.77 -7.89 -11.34
N THR A 264 -0.98 -7.62 -12.38
CA THR A 264 -1.16 -8.13 -13.74
C THR A 264 -0.14 -9.22 -14.11
N LEU A 265 0.52 -9.86 -13.13
CA LEU A 265 1.57 -10.86 -13.40
C LEU A 265 1.05 -12.01 -14.28
N LYS A 266 -0.18 -12.47 -14.05
CA LYS A 266 -0.84 -13.50 -14.85
C LYS A 266 -0.99 -13.07 -16.32
N GLN A 267 -1.46 -11.85 -16.55
CA GLN A 267 -1.62 -11.31 -17.91
C GLN A 267 -0.26 -11.09 -18.59
N LEU A 268 0.75 -10.69 -17.83
CA LEU A 268 2.13 -10.56 -18.33
C LEU A 268 2.68 -11.91 -18.82
N GLY A 269 2.50 -12.99 -18.04
CA GLY A 269 2.94 -14.34 -18.44
C GLY A 269 2.15 -14.91 -19.62
N ALA A 270 0.88 -14.52 -19.80
CA ALA A 270 0.03 -14.97 -20.91
C ALA A 270 0.18 -14.13 -22.20
N ALA A 271 0.99 -13.07 -22.18
CA ALA A 271 1.13 -12.17 -23.30
C ALA A 271 1.73 -12.87 -24.52
N LYS A 272 1.08 -12.73 -25.67
CA LYS A 272 1.57 -13.27 -26.95
C LYS A 272 2.90 -12.61 -27.34
N ARG A 273 3.73 -13.35 -28.07
CA ARG A 273 4.99 -12.83 -28.64
C ARG A 273 4.72 -11.78 -29.69
#